data_AF-A0A0R3TAB8-F1
#
_entry.id   AF-A0A0R3TAB8-F1
#
_cell.length_a   1.000
_cell.length_b   1.000
_cell.length_c   1.000
_cell.angle_alpha   90.00
_cell.angle_beta   90.00
_cell.angle_gamma   90.00
#
_symmetry.space_group_name_H-M   'P 1'
#
loop_
_entity.id
_entity.type
_entity.pdbx_description
1 polymer ?
#
loop_
_entity_poly.entity_id
_entity_poly.type
_entity_poly.pdbx_seq_one_letter_code
_entity_poly.pdbx_strand_id
1 'polypeptide(L)'
;MAGEVANGAPNNAVEGGAQEGAQFRMNKWAMLKSFIFRLVFTYFIFSLFRKSPAPAGTPGQAGAPIPASNMIMRDEVLDMYAYLTETPQVRDFNDRSILFWHLKGLKYGNWEDGPAHDGSFTKTAVLKASDNLMHNGSMYIHIYFVLPGFSPDPNSENNYSKQYTFSATKQITRMRKRRLSRKVNLLTGQTETPANLVASKDTPQDVKFLPPVSHWHPNLTINLVDDHTAWVRGAVPSPLNERKSLKTNMYSVSYLDVSFPYSIDIKWYEPTNQYYPVVFINDFWNLNEEYMPINETTPELTFHLTVAPLSLFKWQLYLSQSMRNSWMQGLVGQSEGDQLDDDQDQDMMKKTFLETNPYLLALTIVVSIIHSVFEMLAFKNGNYSNSDLSLLSF
;
A
#
# COMPACT_ATOMS: atom_id res chain seq x y z
N MET A 1 58.93 -24.92 -63.03
CA MET A 1 58.16 -23.72 -63.44
C MET A 1 57.22 -23.44 -62.28
N ALA A 2 57.57 -22.56 -61.33
CA ALA A 2 57.65 -21.08 -61.40
C ALA A 2 56.26 -20.43 -61.21
N GLY A 3 56.04 -19.40 -60.38
CA GLY A 3 56.91 -18.62 -59.48
C GLY A 3 56.31 -18.47 -58.05
N GLU A 4 56.95 -17.88 -57.01
CA GLU A 4 57.60 -16.55 -56.91
C GLU A 4 56.53 -15.44 -56.77
N VAL A 5 56.44 -14.56 -55.74
CA VAL A 5 57.32 -14.09 -54.61
C VAL A 5 56.47 -13.99 -53.29
N ALA A 6 56.85 -13.48 -52.10
CA ALA A 6 57.92 -12.59 -51.59
C ALA A 6 58.31 -12.88 -50.09
N ASN A 7 58.90 -11.89 -49.38
CA ASN A 7 59.36 -11.91 -47.97
C ASN A 7 58.40 -11.20 -46.98
N GLY A 8 58.59 -11.40 -45.66
CA GLY A 8 58.09 -10.47 -44.63
C GLY A 8 58.10 -10.95 -43.17
N ALA A 9 59.26 -10.98 -42.50
CA ALA A 9 59.35 -11.16 -41.04
C ALA A 9 59.47 -9.81 -40.31
N PRO A 10 58.99 -9.71 -39.06
CA PRO A 10 59.95 -9.42 -37.97
C PRO A 10 59.60 -10.13 -36.65
N ASN A 11 60.52 -10.05 -35.67
CA ASN A 11 60.25 -10.46 -34.29
C ASN A 11 61.12 -9.63 -33.32
N ASN A 12 60.52 -8.79 -32.47
CA ASN A 12 60.90 -8.52 -31.06
C ASN A 12 60.34 -7.18 -30.49
N ALA A 13 59.54 -7.34 -29.42
CA ALA A 13 59.69 -6.68 -28.11
C ALA A 13 59.39 -5.16 -27.89
N VAL A 14 58.42 -4.94 -26.98
CA VAL A 14 58.18 -3.78 -26.09
C VAL A 14 57.74 -2.43 -26.71
N GLU A 15 56.44 -2.14 -26.56
CA GLU A 15 55.99 -0.84 -25.99
C GLU A 15 54.63 -1.02 -25.28
N GLY A 16 54.23 -0.04 -24.44
CA GLY A 16 53.12 -0.21 -23.48
C GLY A 16 51.73 0.17 -23.99
N GLY A 17 50.75 -0.71 -23.82
CA GLY A 17 49.33 -0.43 -24.10
C GLY A 17 48.57 0.08 -22.88
N ALA A 18 47.91 1.24 -23.00
CA ALA A 18 47.12 1.84 -21.92
C ALA A 18 45.76 1.14 -21.72
N GLN A 19 45.27 1.10 -20.48
CA GLN A 19 43.87 0.81 -20.20
C GLN A 19 43.04 2.07 -20.45
N GLU A 20 42.38 2.18 -21.60
CA GLU A 20 41.37 3.21 -21.82
C GLU A 20 40.17 2.97 -20.89
N GLY A 21 39.82 4.00 -20.10
CA GLY A 21 38.73 3.93 -19.16
C GLY A 21 37.37 3.86 -19.87
N ALA A 22 36.61 2.80 -19.61
CA ALA A 22 35.21 2.71 -20.04
C ALA A 22 34.38 3.80 -19.33
N GLN A 23 34.25 4.97 -19.98
CA GLN A 23 33.51 6.09 -19.44
C GLN A 23 32.07 5.67 -19.14
N PHE A 24 31.70 5.77 -17.86
CA PHE A 24 30.33 5.56 -17.40
C PHE A 24 29.43 6.60 -18.09
N ARG A 25 28.74 6.23 -19.17
CA ARG A 25 27.69 7.06 -19.79
C ARG A 25 26.50 7.09 -18.84
N MET A 26 26.63 7.84 -17.74
CA MET A 26 25.58 8.07 -16.74
C MET A 26 24.31 8.45 -17.50
N ASN A 27 23.32 7.57 -17.43
CA ASN A 27 22.18 7.66 -18.32
C ASN A 27 21.39 8.91 -17.92
N LYS A 28 21.48 9.99 -18.71
CA LYS A 28 20.90 11.30 -18.38
C LYS A 28 19.40 11.20 -18.11
N TRP A 29 18.72 10.25 -18.74
CA TRP A 29 17.32 9.90 -18.47
C TRP A 29 17.12 9.30 -17.06
N ALA A 30 18.00 8.41 -16.60
CA ALA A 30 17.92 7.85 -15.24
C ALA A 30 18.19 8.92 -14.17
N MET A 31 19.16 9.82 -14.41
CA MET A 31 19.38 10.97 -13.51
C MET A 31 18.21 11.94 -13.53
N LEU A 32 17.59 12.21 -14.68
CA LEU A 32 16.38 13.03 -14.77
C LEU A 32 15.18 12.38 -14.05
N LYS A 33 14.96 11.06 -14.22
CA LYS A 33 13.94 10.29 -13.49
C LYS A 33 14.18 10.35 -11.98
N SER A 34 15.43 10.20 -11.54
CA SER A 34 15.82 10.33 -10.13
C SER A 34 15.60 11.75 -9.59
N PHE A 35 15.98 12.79 -10.35
CA PHE A 35 15.79 14.18 -9.96
C PHE A 35 14.31 14.56 -9.87
N ILE A 36 13.49 14.18 -10.86
CA ILE A 36 12.04 14.40 -10.84
C ILE A 36 11.41 13.64 -9.66
N PHE A 37 11.80 12.38 -9.42
CA PHE A 37 11.34 11.61 -8.27
C PHE A 37 11.70 12.29 -6.94
N ARG A 38 12.95 12.74 -6.76
CA ARG A 38 13.39 13.49 -5.58
C ARG A 38 12.62 14.81 -5.42
N LEU A 39 12.32 15.52 -6.51
CA LEU A 39 11.58 16.79 -6.48
C LEU A 39 10.11 16.56 -6.11
N VAL A 40 9.45 15.56 -6.69
CA VAL A 40 8.07 15.14 -6.32
C VAL A 40 8.02 14.64 -4.87
N PHE A 41 8.99 13.84 -4.43
CA PHE A 41 9.09 13.34 -3.05
C PHE A 41 9.36 14.47 -2.04
N THR A 42 10.19 15.46 -2.41
CA THR A 42 10.45 16.67 -1.61
C THR A 42 9.20 17.56 -1.54
N TYR A 43 8.52 17.79 -2.67
CA TYR A 43 7.23 18.50 -2.69
C TYR A 43 6.19 17.78 -1.83
N PHE A 44 6.13 16.45 -1.90
CA PHE A 44 5.24 15.63 -1.11
C PHE A 44 5.53 15.75 0.40
N ILE A 45 6.79 15.65 0.83
CA ILE A 45 7.22 15.88 2.22
C ILE A 45 6.84 17.30 2.67
N PHE A 46 7.13 18.33 1.88
CA PHE A 46 6.71 19.69 2.21
C PHE A 46 5.19 19.88 2.17
N SER A 47 4.43 19.07 1.42
CA SER A 47 2.96 19.09 1.46
C SER A 47 2.38 18.42 2.71
N LEU A 48 3.06 17.41 3.28
CA LEU A 48 2.73 16.87 4.60
C LEU A 48 3.04 17.87 5.72
N PHE A 49 4.11 18.67 5.59
CA PHE A 49 4.46 19.72 6.56
C PHE A 49 3.76 21.07 6.32
N ARG A 50 3.07 21.25 5.18
CA ARG A 50 2.05 22.29 5.04
C ARG A 50 0.88 21.90 5.93
N LYS A 51 0.91 22.36 7.19
CA LYS A 51 -0.29 22.51 8.01
C LYS A 51 -1.35 23.16 7.11
N SER A 52 -2.45 22.44 6.83
CA SER A 52 -3.64 23.08 6.31
C SER A 52 -3.94 24.25 7.24
N PRO A 53 -4.09 25.50 6.74
CA PRO A 53 -4.47 26.60 7.60
C PRO A 53 -5.82 26.23 8.20
N ALA A 54 -5.83 25.91 9.49
CA ALA A 54 -7.07 25.77 10.23
C ALA A 54 -7.85 27.07 10.02
N PRO A 55 -9.13 27.02 9.62
CA PRO A 55 -9.89 28.23 9.41
C PRO A 55 -9.94 28.99 10.73
N ALA A 56 -9.15 30.07 10.81
CA ALA A 56 -9.05 30.93 11.98
C ALA A 56 -10.32 31.78 12.07
N GLY A 57 -11.43 31.12 12.39
CA GLY A 57 -12.74 31.72 12.52
C GLY A 57 -12.75 32.70 13.68
N THR A 58 -12.64 33.99 13.35
CA THR A 58 -12.84 35.08 14.30
C THR A 58 -14.22 34.89 14.97
N PRO A 59 -14.29 34.75 16.31
CA PRO A 59 -15.56 34.51 16.99
C PRO A 59 -16.55 35.65 16.70
N GLY A 60 -17.69 35.33 16.07
CA GLY A 60 -18.78 36.29 15.83
C GLY A 60 -19.29 36.42 14.39
N GLN A 61 -18.63 35.84 13.37
CA GLN A 61 -19.22 35.83 12.02
C GLN A 61 -20.33 34.77 11.89
N ALA A 62 -21.57 35.22 11.71
CA ALA A 62 -22.68 34.38 11.31
C ALA A 62 -22.39 33.74 9.93
N GLY A 63 -22.42 32.40 9.86
CA GLY A 63 -22.04 31.64 8.67
C GLY A 63 -20.64 31.02 8.71
N ALA A 64 -19.85 31.22 9.77
CA ALA A 64 -18.62 30.45 9.97
C ALA A 64 -18.93 28.93 10.06
N PRO A 65 -18.21 28.06 9.33
CA PRO A 65 -18.52 26.64 9.28
C PRO A 65 -18.20 25.96 10.62
N ILE A 66 -19.19 25.26 11.19
CA ILE A 66 -19.06 24.63 12.50
C ILE A 66 -18.16 23.38 12.38
N PRO A 67 -17.03 23.29 13.11
CA PRO A 67 -16.21 22.09 13.13
C PRO A 67 -16.95 20.95 13.83
N ALA A 68 -16.76 19.73 13.34
CA ALA A 68 -17.29 18.52 13.94
C ALA A 68 -16.31 17.91 14.94
N SER A 69 -16.84 17.17 15.90
CA SER A 69 -16.08 16.30 16.80
C SER A 69 -16.15 14.84 16.35
N ASN A 70 -15.19 14.03 16.81
CA ASN A 70 -15.36 12.59 16.79
C ASN A 70 -16.57 12.23 17.68
N MET A 71 -17.34 11.24 17.25
CA MET A 71 -18.47 10.70 17.99
C MET A 71 -18.05 9.88 19.21
N ILE A 72 -16.88 9.23 19.16
CA ILE A 72 -16.30 8.46 20.27
C ILE A 72 -15.16 9.27 20.91
N MET A 73 -15.14 9.31 22.23
CA MET A 73 -14.15 10.03 23.03
C MET A 73 -12.91 9.16 23.33
N ARG A 74 -11.79 9.80 23.68
CA ARG A 74 -10.59 9.10 24.13
C ARG A 74 -10.88 8.26 25.37
N ASP A 75 -10.28 7.08 25.45
CA ASP A 75 -10.46 6.08 26.50
C ASP A 75 -11.88 5.51 26.63
N GLU A 76 -12.82 5.90 25.74
CA GLU A 76 -14.14 5.30 25.66
C GLU A 76 -14.03 3.84 25.22
N VAL A 77 -14.80 2.98 25.88
CA VAL A 77 -14.73 1.53 25.73
C VAL A 77 -15.63 1.07 24.59
N LEU A 78 -15.17 0.13 23.77
CA LEU A 78 -15.87 -0.46 22.64
C LEU A 78 -15.80 -1.99 22.68
N ASP A 79 -16.85 -2.64 22.20
CA ASP A 79 -16.82 -4.07 21.82
C ASP A 79 -16.72 -4.15 20.28
N MET A 80 -15.83 -5.01 19.77
CA MET A 80 -15.59 -5.23 18.34
C MET A 80 -16.07 -6.62 17.91
N TYR A 81 -16.80 -6.68 16.80
CA TYR A 81 -17.26 -7.88 16.14
C TYR A 81 -16.62 -7.98 14.74
N ALA A 82 -15.90 -9.08 14.48
CA ALA A 82 -15.35 -9.42 13.18
C ALA A 82 -16.06 -10.65 12.61
N TYR A 83 -16.77 -10.46 11.50
CA TYR A 83 -17.45 -11.51 10.76
C TYR A 83 -16.71 -11.83 9.46
N LEU A 84 -16.69 -13.11 9.08
CA LEU A 84 -16.16 -13.60 7.80
C LEU A 84 -17.29 -14.23 7.00
N THR A 85 -17.53 -13.75 5.77
CA THR A 85 -18.55 -14.32 4.88
C THR A 85 -18.07 -14.36 3.44
N GLU A 86 -18.74 -15.13 2.58
CA GLU A 86 -18.51 -15.15 1.12
C GLU A 86 -19.42 -14.16 0.36
N THR A 87 -20.04 -13.23 1.10
CA THR A 87 -20.98 -12.24 0.59
C THR A 87 -20.53 -10.82 0.94
N PRO A 88 -20.82 -9.81 0.11
CA PRO A 88 -20.38 -8.43 0.37
C PRO A 88 -21.10 -7.73 1.54
N GLN A 89 -22.05 -8.40 2.22
CA GLN A 89 -22.82 -7.92 3.36
C GLN A 89 -23.15 -9.09 4.30
N VAL A 90 -23.13 -8.86 5.63
CA VAL A 90 -23.66 -9.80 6.62
C VAL A 90 -25.19 -9.85 6.50
N ARG A 91 -25.78 -11.05 6.55
CA ARG A 91 -27.25 -11.27 6.45
C ARG A 91 -27.88 -11.73 7.76
N ASP A 92 -27.20 -12.57 8.51
CA ASP A 92 -27.59 -13.02 9.86
C ASP A 92 -26.41 -12.78 10.79
N PHE A 93 -26.60 -11.94 11.80
CA PHE A 93 -25.57 -11.60 12.78
C PHE A 93 -25.52 -12.58 13.96
N ASN A 94 -26.48 -13.49 14.05
CA ASN A 94 -26.65 -14.47 15.13
C ASN A 94 -25.98 -15.81 14.80
N ASP A 95 -25.69 -16.07 13.53
CA ASP A 95 -24.89 -17.22 13.13
C ASP A 95 -23.46 -17.12 13.69
N ARG A 96 -23.11 -18.14 14.49
CA ARG A 96 -21.80 -18.27 15.13
C ARG A 96 -20.74 -18.84 14.19
N SER A 97 -21.13 -19.40 13.04
CA SER A 97 -20.19 -19.95 12.06
C SER A 97 -19.38 -18.85 11.36
N ILE A 98 -20.01 -17.71 11.07
CA ILE A 98 -19.38 -16.53 10.46
C ILE A 98 -18.68 -15.60 11.47
N LEU A 99 -18.97 -15.71 12.77
CA LEU A 99 -18.39 -14.84 13.81
C LEU A 99 -16.95 -15.27 14.14
N PHE A 100 -15.99 -14.70 13.40
CA PHE A 100 -14.57 -14.98 13.61
C PHE A 100 -14.07 -14.50 14.98
N TRP A 101 -14.42 -13.27 15.40
CA TRP A 101 -13.97 -12.72 16.68
C TRP A 101 -14.96 -11.73 17.27
N HIS A 102 -15.22 -11.88 18.57
CA HIS A 102 -15.78 -10.85 19.43
C HIS A 102 -14.67 -10.45 20.42
N LEU A 103 -14.13 -9.24 20.29
CA LEU A 103 -13.18 -8.63 21.23
C LEU A 103 -13.93 -7.64 22.11
N LYS A 104 -13.83 -7.77 23.42
CA LYS A 104 -14.51 -6.88 24.38
C LYS A 104 -13.57 -5.90 25.04
N GLY A 105 -14.09 -4.74 25.43
CA GLY A 105 -13.40 -3.83 26.32
C GLY A 105 -12.24 -3.06 25.69
N LEU A 106 -12.22 -2.88 24.36
CA LEU A 106 -11.17 -2.14 23.66
C LEU A 106 -11.33 -0.63 23.92
N LYS A 107 -10.31 0.04 24.47
CA LYS A 107 -10.34 1.49 24.69
C LYS A 107 -9.96 2.25 23.42
N TYR A 108 -10.74 3.26 23.03
CA TYR A 108 -10.43 4.08 21.87
C TYR A 108 -9.22 5.01 22.13
N GLY A 109 -8.17 4.84 21.32
CA GLY A 109 -6.94 5.64 21.40
C GLY A 109 -5.92 5.18 22.45
N ASN A 110 -6.09 4.00 23.07
CA ASN A 110 -5.08 3.44 23.97
C ASN A 110 -3.98 2.69 23.20
N TRP A 111 -2.72 2.92 23.60
CA TRP A 111 -1.50 2.36 23.02
C TRP A 111 -0.72 1.45 23.98
N GLU A 112 -1.22 1.21 25.20
CA GLU A 112 -0.52 0.47 26.27
C GLU A 112 -1.21 -0.86 26.67
N ASP A 113 -2.47 -1.05 26.24
CA ASP A 113 -3.21 -2.31 26.39
C ASP A 113 -2.61 -3.42 25.50
N GLY A 114 -3.07 -4.67 25.71
CA GLY A 114 -2.70 -5.82 24.88
C GLY A 114 -1.46 -6.58 25.38
N PRO A 115 -1.21 -7.81 24.88
CA PRO A 115 -0.17 -8.69 25.44
C PRO A 115 1.28 -8.20 25.21
N ALA A 116 1.48 -7.27 24.27
CA ALA A 116 2.79 -6.71 23.92
C ALA A 116 2.99 -5.25 24.39
N HIS A 117 2.01 -4.67 25.10
CA HIS A 117 2.01 -3.26 25.53
C HIS A 117 2.18 -2.24 24.38
N ASP A 118 1.52 -2.51 23.25
CA ASP A 118 1.53 -1.68 22.04
C ASP A 118 0.10 -1.31 21.55
N GLY A 119 -0.92 -1.57 22.37
CA GLY A 119 -2.33 -1.42 22.05
C GLY A 119 -2.88 -2.54 21.14
N SER A 120 -2.08 -3.57 20.81
CA SER A 120 -2.49 -4.61 19.87
C SER A 120 -3.07 -5.86 20.53
N PHE A 121 -4.05 -6.45 19.85
CA PHE A 121 -4.62 -7.75 20.16
C PHE A 121 -4.63 -8.60 18.89
N THR A 122 -4.26 -9.88 18.97
CA THR A 122 -4.24 -10.79 17.81
C THR A 122 -5.05 -12.04 18.08
N LYS A 123 -5.90 -12.44 17.14
CA LYS A 123 -6.54 -13.77 17.12
C LYS A 123 -6.08 -14.57 15.91
N THR A 124 -5.64 -15.80 16.16
CA THR A 124 -5.31 -16.81 15.15
C THR A 124 -6.39 -17.88 15.08
N ALA A 125 -6.74 -18.34 13.89
CA ALA A 125 -7.43 -19.61 13.67
C ALA A 125 -7.06 -20.22 12.30
N VAL A 126 -7.37 -21.51 12.11
CA VAL A 126 -7.34 -22.15 10.79
C VAL A 126 -8.77 -22.23 10.27
N LEU A 127 -8.99 -21.71 9.07
CA LEU A 127 -10.28 -21.70 8.38
C LEU A 127 -10.30 -22.82 7.35
N LYS A 128 -11.39 -23.57 7.24
CA LYS A 128 -11.56 -24.53 6.14
C LYS A 128 -12.05 -23.77 4.89
N ALA A 129 -11.36 -23.94 3.77
CA ALA A 129 -11.81 -23.39 2.49
C ALA A 129 -13.11 -24.10 2.03
N SER A 130 -14.06 -23.33 1.53
CA SER A 130 -15.27 -23.85 0.89
C SER A 130 -14.99 -24.20 -0.58
N ASP A 131 -15.89 -25.00 -1.17
CA ASP A 131 -15.82 -25.33 -2.60
C ASP A 131 -15.86 -24.07 -3.47
N ASN A 132 -16.63 -23.05 -3.06
CA ASN A 132 -16.69 -21.75 -3.74
C ASN A 132 -15.35 -21.02 -3.67
N LEU A 133 -14.72 -20.91 -2.48
CA LEU A 133 -13.39 -20.27 -2.34
C LEU A 133 -12.30 -20.98 -3.16
N MET A 134 -12.34 -22.31 -3.22
CA MET A 134 -11.43 -23.11 -4.07
C MET A 134 -11.68 -22.89 -5.57
N HIS A 135 -12.90 -22.53 -5.97
CA HIS A 135 -13.30 -22.20 -7.35
C HIS A 135 -13.28 -20.70 -7.65
N ASN A 136 -12.30 -19.98 -7.10
CA ASN A 136 -12.11 -18.52 -7.25
C ASN A 136 -13.19 -17.63 -6.60
N GLY A 137 -13.85 -18.14 -5.56
CA GLY A 137 -14.77 -17.38 -4.73
C GLY A 137 -14.13 -16.19 -4.00
N SER A 138 -14.98 -15.26 -3.57
CA SER A 138 -14.57 -14.04 -2.86
C SER A 138 -14.93 -14.12 -1.38
N MET A 139 -13.94 -13.92 -0.51
CA MET A 139 -14.14 -13.85 0.94
C MET A 139 -14.09 -12.40 1.41
N TYR A 140 -15.00 -12.03 2.31
CA TYR A 140 -15.15 -10.70 2.89
C TYR A 140 -14.97 -10.77 4.40
N ILE A 141 -14.31 -9.75 4.95
CA ILE A 141 -14.33 -9.47 6.37
C ILE A 141 -15.20 -8.23 6.62
N HIS A 142 -16.02 -8.29 7.67
CA HIS A 142 -16.87 -7.21 8.13
C HIS A 142 -16.52 -6.92 9.59
N ILE A 143 -15.96 -5.74 9.84
CA ILE A 143 -15.64 -5.26 11.18
C ILE A 143 -16.72 -4.28 11.61
N TYR A 144 -17.30 -4.50 12.78
CA TYR A 144 -18.21 -3.60 13.47
C TYR A 144 -17.63 -3.25 14.84
N PHE A 145 -17.74 -1.99 15.23
CA PHE A 145 -17.53 -1.52 16.60
C PHE A 145 -18.84 -0.97 17.14
N VAL A 146 -19.10 -1.27 18.41
CA VAL A 146 -20.29 -0.85 19.16
C VAL A 146 -19.90 -0.48 20.60
N LEU A 147 -20.77 0.26 21.30
CA LEU A 147 -20.62 0.43 22.75
C LEU A 147 -20.84 -0.90 23.49
N PRO A 148 -20.20 -1.14 24.65
CA PRO A 148 -20.29 -2.41 25.37
C PRO A 148 -21.73 -2.82 25.68
N GLY A 149 -22.08 -4.05 25.31
CA GLY A 149 -23.42 -4.61 25.47
C GLY A 149 -24.41 -4.32 24.34
N PHE A 150 -24.09 -3.43 23.39
CA PHE A 150 -24.86 -3.27 22.16
C PHE A 150 -24.55 -4.40 21.16
N SER A 151 -25.43 -4.57 20.17
CA SER A 151 -25.32 -5.51 19.05
C SER A 151 -25.03 -4.77 17.75
N PRO A 152 -24.21 -5.33 16.83
CA PRO A 152 -24.06 -4.78 15.48
C PRO A 152 -25.26 -5.06 14.56
N ASP A 153 -26.18 -5.96 14.96
CA ASP A 153 -27.36 -6.36 14.17
C ASP A 153 -28.44 -5.27 14.15
N PRO A 154 -28.78 -4.68 12.99
CA PRO A 154 -29.84 -3.66 12.87
C PRO A 154 -31.23 -4.13 13.30
N ASN A 155 -31.46 -5.44 13.38
CA ASN A 155 -32.75 -6.04 13.77
C ASN A 155 -32.86 -6.28 15.28
N SER A 156 -31.82 -5.98 16.07
CA SER A 156 -31.79 -6.25 17.52
C SER A 156 -32.58 -5.19 18.29
N GLU A 157 -33.90 -5.44 18.44
CA GLU A 157 -34.94 -4.50 18.92
C GLU A 157 -34.53 -3.55 20.06
N ASN A 158 -33.81 -4.03 21.08
CA ASN A 158 -33.44 -3.26 22.27
C ASN A 158 -31.93 -2.99 22.40
N ASN A 159 -31.09 -3.67 21.61
CA ASN A 159 -29.63 -3.65 21.77
C ASN A 159 -28.88 -3.02 20.58
N TYR A 160 -29.57 -2.59 19.52
CA TYR A 160 -28.94 -1.90 18.39
C TYR A 160 -28.90 -0.37 18.58
N SER A 161 -27.85 0.28 18.08
CA SER A 161 -27.81 1.74 17.94
C SER A 161 -27.17 2.16 16.63
N LYS A 162 -27.96 2.70 15.68
CA LYS A 162 -27.40 3.24 14.41
C LYS A 162 -26.39 4.37 14.67
N GLN A 163 -26.54 5.13 15.76
CA GLN A 163 -25.57 6.16 16.12
C GLN A 163 -24.23 5.54 16.50
N TYR A 164 -24.17 4.67 17.51
CA TYR A 164 -22.90 4.18 18.06
C TYR A 164 -22.35 2.90 17.40
N THR A 165 -22.98 2.40 16.33
CA THR A 165 -22.47 1.30 15.52
C THR A 165 -21.76 1.82 14.27
N PHE A 166 -20.46 1.54 14.14
CA PHE A 166 -19.68 1.91 12.95
C PHE A 166 -18.89 0.73 12.39
N SER A 167 -18.70 0.69 11.06
CA SER A 167 -18.18 -0.50 10.38
C SER A 167 -17.36 -0.23 9.12
N ALA A 168 -16.54 -1.23 8.79
CA ALA A 168 -15.81 -1.35 7.54
C ALA A 168 -15.93 -2.78 7.00
N THR A 169 -16.03 -2.91 5.68
CA THR A 169 -16.05 -4.20 4.96
C THR A 169 -14.99 -4.19 3.87
N LYS A 170 -14.27 -5.32 3.74
CA LYS A 170 -13.20 -5.51 2.74
C LYS A 170 -13.23 -6.93 2.19
N GLN A 171 -13.02 -7.07 0.89
CA GLN A 171 -12.70 -8.37 0.28
C GLN A 171 -11.25 -8.73 0.60
N ILE A 172 -11.02 -9.85 1.29
CA ILE A 172 -9.69 -10.28 1.76
C ILE A 172 -9.00 -11.22 0.78
N THR A 173 -9.75 -11.97 -0.04
CA THR A 173 -9.17 -12.70 -1.17
C THR A 173 -8.90 -11.76 -2.35
N ARG A 174 -7.72 -11.89 -2.97
CA ARG A 174 -7.31 -11.10 -4.13
C ARG A 174 -7.16 -11.98 -5.37
N MET A 175 -7.79 -11.60 -6.48
CA MET A 175 -7.46 -12.18 -7.79
C MET A 175 -6.09 -11.69 -8.23
N ARG A 176 -5.17 -12.61 -8.55
CA ARG A 176 -3.82 -12.24 -9.03
C ARG A 176 -3.45 -12.98 -10.31
N LYS A 177 -3.00 -12.24 -11.32
CA LYS A 177 -2.20 -12.79 -12.42
C LYS A 177 -0.81 -13.14 -11.89
N ARG A 178 -0.23 -14.26 -12.32
CA ARG A 178 1.13 -14.68 -11.96
C ARG A 178 2.00 -14.71 -13.23
N ARG A 179 3.16 -14.03 -13.21
CA ARG A 179 4.08 -13.93 -14.35
C ARG A 179 4.87 -15.24 -14.53
N LEU A 180 4.91 -15.75 -15.75
CA LEU A 180 5.71 -16.93 -16.08
C LEU A 180 7.17 -16.53 -16.32
N SER A 181 8.08 -17.17 -15.60
CA SER A 181 9.52 -17.04 -15.84
C SER A 181 9.95 -17.98 -16.95
N ARG A 182 10.70 -17.45 -17.92
CA ARG A 182 11.47 -18.21 -18.92
C ARG A 182 12.98 -18.17 -18.62
N LYS A 183 13.38 -17.60 -17.47
CA LYS A 183 14.77 -17.52 -17.03
C LYS A 183 15.07 -18.70 -16.12
N VAL A 184 16.06 -19.50 -16.48
CA VAL A 184 16.69 -20.53 -15.63
C VAL A 184 18.10 -20.04 -15.31
N ASN A 185 18.59 -20.23 -14.08
CA ASN A 185 19.96 -19.85 -13.74
C ASN A 185 20.95 -20.81 -14.40
N LEU A 186 21.69 -20.32 -15.38
CA LEU A 186 22.65 -21.10 -16.19
C LEU A 186 23.90 -21.53 -15.40
N LEU A 187 24.16 -20.94 -14.23
CA LEU A 187 25.34 -21.22 -13.40
C LEU A 187 25.07 -22.27 -12.32
N THR A 188 23.85 -22.32 -11.78
CA THR A 188 23.47 -23.23 -10.68
C THR A 188 22.50 -24.35 -11.11
N GLY A 189 21.85 -24.22 -12.28
CA GLY A 189 20.78 -25.11 -12.72
C GLY A 189 19.48 -25.00 -11.92
N GLN A 190 19.45 -24.19 -10.85
CA GLN A 190 18.29 -23.98 -9.98
C GLN A 190 17.63 -22.64 -10.29
N THR A 191 16.30 -22.61 -10.31
CA THR A 191 15.55 -21.37 -10.58
C THR A 191 14.98 -20.83 -9.27
N GLU A 192 15.25 -19.56 -8.96
CA GLU A 192 14.69 -18.85 -7.79
C GLU A 192 13.16 -18.71 -7.90
N THR A 193 12.65 -18.62 -9.14
CA THR A 193 11.22 -18.76 -9.43
C THR A 193 10.74 -20.17 -9.11
N PRO A 194 9.68 -20.36 -8.29
CA PRO A 194 9.16 -21.70 -7.98
C PRO A 194 8.72 -22.44 -9.24
N ALA A 195 8.84 -23.77 -9.23
CA ALA A 195 8.65 -24.62 -10.40
C ALA A 195 7.27 -24.45 -11.08
N ASN A 196 6.22 -24.10 -10.32
CA ASN A 196 4.87 -23.83 -10.85
C ASN A 196 4.72 -22.48 -11.59
N LEU A 197 5.81 -21.71 -11.73
CA LEU A 197 5.90 -20.48 -12.52
C LEU A 197 7.01 -20.49 -13.57
N VAL A 198 7.75 -21.59 -13.72
CA VAL A 198 8.66 -21.76 -14.85
C VAL A 198 7.85 -22.21 -16.07
N ALA A 199 7.91 -21.45 -17.17
CA ALA A 199 7.20 -21.82 -18.39
C ALA A 199 7.77 -23.13 -18.97
N SER A 200 6.89 -24.08 -19.30
CA SER A 200 7.30 -25.27 -20.06
C SER A 200 7.75 -24.86 -21.48
N LYS A 201 8.53 -25.73 -22.14
CA LYS A 201 8.96 -25.52 -23.53
C LYS A 201 7.78 -25.39 -24.50
N ASP A 202 6.65 -26.01 -24.13
CA ASP A 202 5.41 -26.06 -24.89
C ASP A 202 4.50 -24.84 -24.65
N THR A 203 4.85 -23.95 -23.72
CA THR A 203 4.05 -22.74 -23.41
C THR A 203 4.32 -21.63 -24.43
N PRO A 204 3.34 -21.21 -25.26
CA PRO A 204 3.54 -20.21 -26.32
C PRO A 204 4.14 -18.89 -25.83
N GLN A 205 5.04 -18.28 -26.61
CA GLN A 205 5.89 -17.16 -26.16
C GLN A 205 5.10 -15.88 -25.79
N ASP A 206 3.95 -15.69 -26.41
CA ASP A 206 2.97 -14.64 -26.14
C ASP A 206 2.29 -14.79 -24.77
N VAL A 207 2.15 -16.03 -24.26
CA VAL A 207 1.65 -16.29 -22.91
C VAL A 207 2.71 -15.86 -21.89
N LYS A 208 2.49 -14.69 -21.29
CA LYS A 208 3.34 -14.07 -20.25
C LYS A 208 2.85 -14.34 -18.83
N PHE A 209 1.57 -14.70 -18.68
CA PHE A 209 0.89 -14.86 -17.40
C PHE A 209 0.09 -16.15 -17.37
N LEU A 210 0.01 -16.78 -16.20
CA LEU A 210 -1.01 -17.80 -15.93
C LEU A 210 -2.40 -17.15 -15.80
N PRO A 211 -3.50 -17.92 -15.99
CA PRO A 211 -4.84 -17.49 -15.62
C PRO A 211 -4.87 -16.93 -14.18
N PRO A 212 -5.65 -15.85 -13.92
CA PRO A 212 -5.75 -15.30 -12.59
C PRO A 212 -6.45 -16.30 -11.66
N VAL A 213 -5.92 -16.45 -10.45
CA VAL A 213 -6.55 -17.26 -9.39
C VAL A 213 -6.70 -16.46 -8.10
N SER A 214 -7.64 -16.87 -7.26
CA SER A 214 -7.83 -16.32 -5.92
C SER A 214 -6.59 -16.59 -5.08
N HIS A 215 -6.12 -15.58 -4.36
CA HIS A 215 -5.05 -15.70 -3.39
C HIS A 215 -5.51 -15.25 -2.01
N TRP A 216 -5.10 -16.03 -1.02
CA TRP A 216 -5.19 -15.77 0.42
C TRP A 216 -3.99 -14.98 0.92
N HIS A 217 -4.14 -14.26 2.03
CA HIS A 217 -3.02 -13.79 2.84
C HIS A 217 -3.31 -14.11 4.31
N PRO A 218 -2.37 -14.72 5.05
CA PRO A 218 -2.65 -15.16 6.41
C PRO A 218 -2.79 -13.97 7.38
N ASN A 219 -2.04 -12.88 7.17
CA ASN A 219 -2.03 -11.72 8.05
C ASN A 219 -3.00 -10.62 7.59
N LEU A 220 -3.79 -10.06 8.50
CA LEU A 220 -4.57 -8.83 8.29
C LEU A 220 -4.59 -7.96 9.57
N THR A 221 -4.40 -6.65 9.42
CA THR A 221 -4.49 -5.70 10.55
C THR A 221 -5.73 -4.83 10.42
N ILE A 222 -6.52 -4.73 11.49
CA ILE A 222 -7.61 -3.79 11.65
C ILE A 222 -7.09 -2.61 12.46
N ASN A 223 -6.98 -1.45 11.82
CA ASN A 223 -6.54 -0.24 12.48
C ASN A 223 -7.71 0.66 12.84
N LEU A 224 -7.90 0.91 14.13
CA LEU A 224 -8.83 1.92 14.63
C LEU A 224 -8.06 3.24 14.77
N VAL A 225 -8.39 4.23 13.95
CA VAL A 225 -7.60 5.47 13.85
C VAL A 225 -7.91 6.40 15.02
N ASP A 226 -6.91 6.74 15.82
CA ASP A 226 -6.91 7.82 16.81
C ASP A 226 -6.94 9.17 16.08
N ASP A 227 -8.12 9.78 16.04
CA ASP A 227 -8.38 11.07 15.42
C ASP A 227 -9.38 11.86 16.26
N HIS A 228 -8.96 13.05 16.72
CA HIS A 228 -9.80 14.03 17.40
C HIS A 228 -9.75 15.39 16.70
N THR A 229 -9.42 15.41 15.40
CA THR A 229 -9.33 16.63 14.60
C THR A 229 -10.69 17.30 14.44
N ALA A 230 -10.73 18.62 14.54
CA ALA A 230 -11.94 19.42 14.43
C ALA A 230 -12.38 19.62 12.96
N TRP A 231 -12.74 18.51 12.28
CA TRP A 231 -12.99 18.50 10.83
C TRP A 231 -14.20 19.35 10.41
N VAL A 232 -14.03 20.14 9.35
CA VAL A 232 -15.11 20.88 8.70
C VAL A 232 -15.57 20.13 7.44
N ARG A 233 -16.89 19.92 7.31
CA ARG A 233 -17.50 19.23 6.15
C ARG A 233 -17.08 19.94 4.85
N GLY A 234 -16.59 19.17 3.87
CA GLY A 234 -16.09 19.70 2.59
C GLY A 234 -14.69 20.33 2.62
N ALA A 235 -14.10 20.58 3.79
CA ALA A 235 -12.74 21.13 3.94
C ALA A 235 -11.69 20.09 4.40
N VAL A 236 -12.07 18.80 4.43
CA VAL A 236 -11.15 17.67 4.65
C VAL A 236 -10.13 17.63 3.49
N PRO A 237 -8.82 17.51 3.75
CA PRO A 237 -7.79 17.48 2.71
C PRO A 237 -7.70 16.11 2.02
N SER A 238 -7.20 16.07 0.78
CA SER A 238 -6.79 14.82 0.11
C SER A 238 -5.53 14.26 0.79
N PRO A 239 -5.38 12.94 1.00
CA PRO A 239 -6.25 11.83 0.55
C PRO A 239 -7.56 11.62 1.32
N LEU A 240 -7.75 12.24 2.50
CA LEU A 240 -8.83 11.89 3.44
C LEU A 240 -10.25 12.25 2.94
N ASN A 241 -10.35 13.01 1.86
CA ASN A 241 -11.60 13.31 1.14
C ASN A 241 -11.81 12.45 -0.12
N GLU A 242 -10.87 11.59 -0.50
CA GLU A 242 -10.99 10.75 -1.68
C GLU A 242 -11.86 9.53 -1.39
N ARG A 243 -13.15 9.63 -1.70
CA ARG A 243 -14.03 8.46 -1.81
C ARG A 243 -13.58 7.60 -2.98
N LYS A 244 -12.65 6.66 -2.74
CA LYS A 244 -12.36 5.52 -3.63
C LYS A 244 -13.52 4.53 -3.64
N SER A 245 -14.68 5.00 -4.10
CA SER A 245 -15.74 4.11 -4.57
C SER A 245 -15.14 3.25 -5.67
N LEU A 246 -14.99 1.95 -5.38
CA LEU A 246 -14.65 0.95 -6.38
C LEU A 246 -15.78 0.94 -7.41
N LYS A 247 -15.54 1.60 -8.55
CA LYS A 247 -16.41 1.56 -9.73
C LYS A 247 -16.35 0.19 -10.40
N THR A 248 -16.81 -0.83 -9.68
CA THR A 248 -17.36 -2.04 -10.29
C THR A 248 -18.46 -1.59 -11.24
N ASN A 249 -18.29 -1.86 -12.53
CA ASN A 249 -19.21 -1.41 -13.58
C ASN A 249 -20.51 -2.24 -13.57
N MET A 250 -21.35 -2.09 -12.53
CA MET A 250 -22.66 -2.73 -12.48
C MET A 250 -23.68 -1.94 -11.65
N TYR A 251 -24.68 -1.39 -12.35
CA TYR A 251 -25.96 -0.81 -11.89
C TYR A 251 -25.98 0.17 -10.71
N SER A 252 -26.52 1.36 -11.00
CA SER A 252 -26.94 2.34 -10.00
C SER A 252 -28.14 1.83 -9.18
N VAL A 253 -27.89 1.30 -7.99
CA VAL A 253 -28.93 1.03 -6.99
C VAL A 253 -29.06 2.24 -6.08
N SER A 254 -30.15 3.01 -6.26
CA SER A 254 -30.61 3.95 -5.25
C SER A 254 -31.40 3.21 -4.16
N TYR A 255 -31.58 3.82 -3.00
CA TYR A 255 -32.32 3.30 -1.84
C TYR A 255 -31.72 2.08 -1.12
N LEU A 256 -30.52 2.24 -0.56
CA LEU A 256 -30.33 1.97 0.87
C LEU A 256 -29.06 2.66 1.41
N ASP A 257 -29.15 3.20 2.62
CA ASP A 257 -28.09 3.95 3.29
C ASP A 257 -27.08 2.98 3.97
N VAL A 258 -26.50 2.10 3.15
CA VAL A 258 -25.61 1.01 3.58
C VAL A 258 -24.25 1.17 2.92
N SER A 259 -23.21 1.27 3.76
CA SER A 259 -21.83 1.53 3.34
C SER A 259 -21.35 0.56 2.24
N PHE A 260 -21.20 1.08 1.02
CA PHE A 260 -20.42 0.41 -0.02
C PHE A 260 -18.97 0.18 0.46
N PRO A 261 -18.30 -0.90 0.01
CA PRO A 261 -17.00 -1.29 0.52
C PRO A 261 -15.92 -0.28 0.15
N TYR A 262 -14.94 -0.12 1.04
CA TYR A 262 -13.77 0.74 0.86
C TYR A 262 -14.01 2.27 0.80
N SER A 263 -14.90 2.78 1.64
CA SER A 263 -14.89 4.21 2.02
C SER A 263 -13.59 4.53 2.76
N ILE A 264 -12.69 5.26 2.09
CA ILE A 264 -11.48 5.89 2.67
C ILE A 264 -11.84 7.26 3.28
N ASP A 265 -12.99 7.82 2.90
CA ASP A 265 -13.51 9.10 3.36
C ASP A 265 -14.09 9.05 4.79
N ILE A 266 -13.88 10.14 5.52
CA ILE A 266 -14.44 10.35 6.86
C ILE A 266 -15.97 10.32 6.77
N LYS A 267 -16.60 9.41 7.52
CA LYS A 267 -18.05 9.23 7.57
C LYS A 267 -18.66 10.18 8.61
N TRP A 268 -19.78 10.82 8.26
CA TRP A 268 -20.47 11.81 9.11
C TRP A 268 -21.77 11.23 9.66
N TYR A 269 -22.13 11.56 10.90
CA TYR A 269 -23.44 11.24 11.45
C TYR A 269 -24.39 12.43 11.25
N GLU A 270 -25.23 12.38 10.21
CA GLU A 270 -26.03 13.52 9.73
C GLU A 270 -26.89 14.24 10.80
N PRO A 271 -27.55 13.56 11.77
CA PRO A 271 -28.37 14.22 12.80
C PRO A 271 -27.60 15.11 13.78
N THR A 272 -26.26 15.09 13.76
CA THR A 272 -25.39 15.88 14.64
C THR A 272 -24.27 16.54 13.83
N ASN A 273 -23.37 17.28 14.49
CA ASN A 273 -22.11 17.69 13.89
C ASN A 273 -20.95 16.79 14.37
N GLN A 274 -21.06 15.49 14.13
CA GLN A 274 -20.07 14.49 14.51
C GLN A 274 -19.64 13.60 13.32
N TYR A 275 -18.46 13.01 13.43
CA TYR A 275 -17.97 11.97 12.52
C TYR A 275 -17.68 10.66 13.26
N TYR A 276 -17.78 9.54 12.56
CA TYR A 276 -17.46 8.22 13.11
C TYR A 276 -15.94 8.00 13.15
N PRO A 277 -15.40 7.24 14.12
CA PRO A 277 -14.01 6.80 14.08
C PRO A 277 -13.70 6.01 12.81
N VAL A 278 -12.51 6.22 12.24
CA VAL A 278 -12.10 5.54 11.02
C VAL A 278 -11.59 4.14 11.33
N VAL A 279 -12.17 3.14 10.67
CA VAL A 279 -11.74 1.74 10.71
C VAL A 279 -10.99 1.42 9.42
N PHE A 280 -9.66 1.47 9.47
CA PHE A 280 -8.78 1.19 8.36
C PHE A 280 -8.38 -0.28 8.33
N ILE A 281 -8.97 -1.06 7.42
CA ILE A 281 -8.62 -2.48 7.23
C ILE A 281 -7.31 -2.56 6.43
N ASN A 282 -6.21 -2.66 7.15
CA ASN A 282 -4.84 -2.46 6.71
C ASN A 282 -4.17 -3.75 6.23
N ASP A 283 -3.73 -3.74 4.98
CA ASP A 283 -2.90 -4.73 4.30
C ASP A 283 -1.67 -4.08 3.61
N PHE A 284 -1.21 -2.93 4.11
CA PHE A 284 -0.05 -2.22 3.58
C PHE A 284 1.24 -3.04 3.68
N TRP A 285 1.45 -3.70 4.83
CA TRP A 285 2.67 -4.49 5.09
C TRP A 285 2.65 -5.88 4.46
N ASN A 286 1.49 -6.33 3.96
CA ASN A 286 1.34 -7.62 3.30
C ASN A 286 2.22 -7.65 2.04
N LEU A 287 3.18 -8.58 1.98
CA LEU A 287 4.06 -8.78 0.83
C LEU A 287 3.37 -9.67 -0.21
N ASN A 288 3.60 -9.43 -1.50
CA ASN A 288 3.05 -10.24 -2.58
C ASN A 288 3.59 -11.68 -2.58
N GLU A 289 4.76 -11.91 -1.99
CA GLU A 289 5.37 -13.23 -1.78
C GLU A 289 4.61 -14.08 -0.74
N GLU A 290 3.93 -13.45 0.24
CA GLU A 290 3.11 -14.12 1.26
C GLU A 290 1.70 -14.52 0.76
N TYR A 291 1.30 -14.09 -0.45
CA TYR A 291 0.00 -14.45 -1.02
C TYR A 291 0.00 -15.88 -1.57
N MET A 292 -0.75 -16.77 -0.93
CA MET A 292 -0.88 -18.18 -1.33
C MET A 292 -2.11 -18.37 -2.24
N PRO A 293 -2.03 -19.12 -3.36
CA PRO A 293 -3.19 -19.40 -4.19
C PRO A 293 -4.18 -20.32 -3.46
N ILE A 294 -5.48 -20.08 -3.60
CA ILE A 294 -6.55 -20.93 -3.04
C ILE A 294 -7.01 -21.92 -4.10
N ASN A 295 -6.92 -23.22 -3.81
CA ASN A 295 -7.40 -24.31 -4.66
C ASN A 295 -7.67 -25.59 -3.82
N GLU A 296 -8.01 -26.69 -4.50
CA GLU A 296 -8.23 -28.03 -3.90
C GLU A 296 -7.03 -28.56 -3.08
N THR A 297 -5.81 -28.10 -3.35
CA THR A 297 -4.60 -28.51 -2.61
C THR A 297 -4.34 -27.65 -1.36
N THR A 298 -5.14 -26.60 -1.12
CA THR A 298 -5.07 -25.73 0.06
C THR A 298 -6.42 -25.67 0.79
N PRO A 299 -6.92 -26.80 1.35
CA PRO A 299 -8.21 -26.84 2.03
C PRO A 299 -8.23 -26.13 3.39
N GLU A 300 -7.06 -25.79 3.93
CA GLU A 300 -6.88 -25.11 5.22
C GLU A 300 -6.15 -23.77 5.02
N LEU A 301 -6.77 -22.69 5.51
CA LEU A 301 -6.30 -21.32 5.39
C LEU A 301 -6.07 -20.73 6.78
N THR A 302 -4.81 -20.64 7.21
CA THR A 302 -4.46 -19.97 8.47
C THR A 302 -4.76 -18.47 8.38
N PHE A 303 -5.41 -17.92 9.41
CA PHE A 303 -5.74 -16.50 9.50
C PHE A 303 -5.28 -15.91 10.84
N HIS A 304 -4.57 -14.78 10.75
CA HIS A 304 -4.12 -13.95 11.86
C HIS A 304 -4.76 -12.57 11.72
N LEU A 305 -5.72 -12.26 12.59
CA LEU A 305 -6.38 -10.96 12.64
C LEU A 305 -5.83 -10.18 13.82
N THR A 306 -5.09 -9.10 13.54
CA THR A 306 -4.61 -8.16 14.55
C THR A 306 -5.52 -6.94 14.60
N VAL A 307 -5.85 -6.44 15.78
CA VAL A 307 -6.53 -5.15 16.01
C VAL A 307 -5.54 -4.25 16.73
N ALA A 308 -5.32 -3.03 16.26
CA ALA A 308 -4.37 -2.09 16.88
C ALA A 308 -4.75 -0.62 16.61
N PRO A 309 -4.41 0.33 17.51
CA PRO A 309 -4.56 1.75 17.26
C PRO A 309 -3.71 2.22 16.07
N LEU A 310 -4.10 3.34 15.45
CA LEU A 310 -3.33 3.98 14.38
C LEU A 310 -3.42 5.50 14.47
N SER A 311 -2.30 6.22 14.39
CA SER A 311 -2.34 7.68 14.40
C SER A 311 -2.78 8.23 13.03
N LEU A 312 -3.54 9.32 13.04
CA LEU A 312 -3.97 10.05 11.84
C LEU A 312 -2.83 10.28 10.82
N PHE A 313 -1.63 10.65 11.27
CA PHE A 313 -0.46 10.85 10.41
C PHE A 313 -0.01 9.55 9.71
N LYS A 314 0.05 8.43 10.45
CA LYS A 314 0.44 7.12 9.89
C LYS A 314 -0.62 6.60 8.91
N TRP A 315 -1.89 6.88 9.17
CA TRP A 315 -2.99 6.62 8.22
C TRP A 315 -2.87 7.46 6.94
N GLN A 316 -2.67 8.78 7.05
CA GLN A 316 -2.41 9.67 5.91
C GLN A 316 -1.26 9.17 5.02
N LEU A 317 -0.15 8.72 5.63
CA LEU A 317 1.03 8.20 4.95
C LEU A 317 0.77 6.89 4.17
N TYR A 318 -0.08 6.00 4.69
CA TYR A 318 -0.51 4.80 3.96
C TYR A 318 -1.43 5.15 2.79
N LEU A 319 -2.39 6.06 3.00
CA LEU A 319 -3.29 6.50 1.94
C LEU A 319 -2.58 7.20 0.78
N SER A 320 -1.61 8.07 1.07
CA SER A 320 -0.83 8.76 0.03
C SER A 320 -0.06 7.80 -0.89
N GLN A 321 0.44 6.68 -0.36
CA GLN A 321 1.10 5.65 -1.17
C GLN A 321 0.08 4.94 -2.07
N SER A 322 -1.13 4.65 -1.57
CA SER A 322 -2.22 4.10 -2.39
C SER A 322 -2.71 5.07 -3.48
N MET A 323 -2.61 6.40 -3.29
CA MET A 323 -2.91 7.39 -4.32
C MET A 323 -1.83 7.44 -5.39
N ARG A 324 -0.53 7.33 -5.02
CA ARG A 324 0.59 7.36 -5.98
C ARG A 324 0.39 6.35 -7.11
N ASN A 325 -0.01 5.12 -6.77
CA ASN A 325 -0.21 4.05 -7.74
C ASN A 325 -1.39 4.39 -8.69
N SER A 326 -2.54 4.82 -8.15
CA SER A 326 -3.70 5.23 -8.95
C SER A 326 -3.41 6.45 -9.86
N TRP A 327 -2.62 7.41 -9.39
CA TRP A 327 -2.25 8.61 -10.14
C TRP A 327 -1.25 8.32 -11.26
N MET A 328 -0.22 7.51 -10.99
CA MET A 328 0.75 7.05 -12.00
C MET A 328 0.05 6.23 -13.09
N GLN A 329 -0.83 5.30 -12.71
CA GLN A 329 -1.63 4.51 -13.64
C GLN A 329 -2.49 5.40 -14.56
N GLY A 330 -3.19 6.39 -13.98
CA GLY A 330 -4.09 7.29 -14.70
C GLY A 330 -3.41 8.30 -15.63
N LEU A 331 -2.16 8.70 -15.36
CA LEU A 331 -1.41 9.63 -16.22
C LEU A 331 -0.54 8.94 -17.28
N VAL A 332 0.07 7.80 -16.94
CA VAL A 332 1.09 7.15 -17.80
C VAL A 332 0.46 6.12 -18.75
N GLY A 333 -0.73 5.59 -18.44
CA GLY A 333 -1.34 4.54 -19.24
C GLY A 333 -0.51 3.25 -19.22
N GLN A 334 -0.02 2.89 -18.03
CA GLN A 334 0.83 1.71 -17.79
C GLN A 334 0.27 0.43 -18.43
N SER A 335 1.16 -0.37 -19.02
CA SER A 335 0.80 -1.72 -19.45
C SER A 335 0.69 -2.68 -18.25
N GLU A 336 0.06 -3.84 -18.44
CA GLU A 336 -0.02 -4.88 -17.41
C GLU A 336 1.36 -5.42 -16.96
N GLY A 337 2.43 -5.16 -17.73
CA GLY A 337 3.80 -5.45 -17.32
C GLY A 337 4.31 -4.42 -16.32
N ASP A 338 4.13 -3.13 -16.61
CA ASP A 338 4.64 -2.03 -15.78
C ASP A 338 4.00 -2.03 -14.40
N GLN A 339 2.69 -2.32 -14.30
CA GLN A 339 1.99 -2.39 -13.02
C GLN A 339 2.54 -3.49 -12.09
N LEU A 340 2.91 -4.65 -12.65
CA LEU A 340 3.48 -5.75 -11.85
C LEU A 340 4.92 -5.47 -11.42
N ASP A 341 5.67 -4.70 -12.21
CA ASP A 341 7.03 -4.29 -11.87
C ASP A 341 7.00 -3.13 -10.83
N ASP A 342 6.02 -2.22 -10.89
CA ASP A 342 5.71 -1.23 -9.81
C ASP A 342 5.29 -1.91 -8.47
N ASP A 343 4.53 -3.01 -8.54
CA ASP A 343 4.14 -3.81 -7.36
C ASP A 343 5.35 -4.54 -6.73
N GLN A 344 6.30 -5.02 -7.56
CA GLN A 344 7.56 -5.62 -7.10
C GLN A 344 8.48 -4.59 -6.45
N ASP A 345 8.65 -3.41 -7.06
CA ASP A 345 9.44 -2.31 -6.49
C ASP A 345 8.92 -1.89 -5.11
N GLN A 346 7.60 -1.92 -4.90
CA GLN A 346 6.98 -1.57 -3.62
C GLN A 346 7.20 -2.62 -2.53
N ASP A 347 7.16 -3.91 -2.87
CA ASP A 347 7.51 -4.95 -1.91
C ASP A 347 9.00 -4.99 -1.61
N MET A 348 9.86 -4.74 -2.59
CA MET A 348 11.30 -4.57 -2.34
C MET A 348 11.53 -3.42 -1.33
N MET A 349 10.81 -2.30 -1.46
CA MET A 349 10.84 -1.22 -0.47
C MET A 349 10.35 -1.70 0.91
N LYS A 350 9.15 -2.31 1.03
CA LYS A 350 8.62 -2.83 2.31
C LYS A 350 9.60 -3.81 2.96
N LYS A 351 10.12 -4.76 2.20
CA LYS A 351 11.08 -5.78 2.64
C LYS A 351 12.38 -5.13 3.13
N THR A 352 12.87 -4.10 2.43
CA THR A 352 13.98 -3.27 2.90
C THR A 352 13.66 -2.60 4.26
N PHE A 353 12.46 -2.05 4.44
CA PHE A 353 12.03 -1.45 5.73
C PHE A 353 11.87 -2.47 6.87
N LEU A 354 11.52 -3.73 6.57
CA LEU A 354 11.30 -4.78 7.57
C LEU A 354 12.59 -5.54 7.93
N GLU A 355 13.47 -5.79 6.96
CA GLU A 355 14.69 -6.59 7.14
C GLU A 355 15.92 -5.73 7.49
N THR A 356 15.96 -4.44 7.12
CA THR A 356 17.10 -3.56 7.41
C THR A 356 17.03 -2.98 8.82
N ASN A 357 18.14 -3.05 9.55
CA ASN A 357 18.28 -2.37 10.84
C ASN A 357 17.99 -0.84 10.69
N PRO A 358 17.11 -0.25 11.52
CA PRO A 358 16.66 1.13 11.35
C PRO A 358 17.78 2.18 11.45
N TYR A 359 18.87 1.91 12.17
CA TYR A 359 20.03 2.80 12.23
C TYR A 359 20.83 2.79 10.93
N LEU A 360 20.96 1.64 10.27
CA LEU A 360 21.60 1.53 8.96
C LEU A 360 20.75 2.20 7.88
N LEU A 361 19.42 2.05 7.96
CA LEU A 361 18.48 2.71 7.06
C LEU A 361 18.48 4.23 7.24
N ALA A 362 18.55 4.72 8.49
CA ALA A 362 18.71 6.16 8.75
C ALA A 362 20.03 6.69 8.17
N LEU A 363 21.12 5.93 8.29
CA LEU A 363 22.43 6.29 7.72
C LEU A 363 22.39 6.35 6.18
N THR A 364 21.78 5.37 5.49
CA THR A 364 21.68 5.40 4.03
C THR A 364 20.82 6.57 3.53
N ILE A 365 19.74 6.90 4.25
CA ILE A 365 18.93 8.10 3.97
C ILE A 365 19.79 9.38 4.12
N VAL A 366 20.50 9.55 5.24
CA VAL A 366 21.35 10.74 5.48
C VAL A 366 22.45 10.85 4.42
N VAL A 367 23.14 9.76 4.11
CA VAL A 367 24.19 9.72 3.06
C VAL A 367 23.59 10.05 1.68
N SER A 368 22.37 9.61 1.36
CA SER A 368 21.71 9.93 0.09
C SER A 368 21.30 11.40 -0.02
N ILE A 369 20.91 12.03 1.09
CA ILE A 369 20.62 13.47 1.15
C ILE A 369 21.91 14.27 0.96
N ILE A 370 22.99 13.90 1.64
CA ILE A 370 24.31 14.54 1.51
C ILE A 370 24.82 14.44 0.06
N HIS A 371 24.71 13.27 -0.59
CA HIS A 371 25.05 13.14 -2.01
C HIS A 371 24.15 14.01 -2.90
N SER A 372 22.84 14.04 -2.66
CA SER A 372 21.91 14.90 -3.42
C SER A 372 22.24 16.40 -3.29
N VAL A 373 22.71 16.84 -2.12
CA VAL A 373 23.16 18.22 -1.89
C VAL A 373 24.50 18.49 -2.59
N PHE A 374 25.47 17.56 -2.55
CA PHE A 374 26.73 17.73 -3.28
C PHE A 374 26.53 17.71 -4.80
N GLU A 375 25.67 16.84 -5.33
CA GLU A 375 25.25 16.85 -6.74
C GLU A 375 24.65 18.22 -7.11
N MET A 376 23.71 18.74 -6.31
CA MET A 376 23.09 20.06 -6.54
C MET A 376 24.11 21.21 -6.50
N LEU A 377 25.06 21.20 -5.56
CA LEU A 377 26.12 22.20 -5.48
C LEU A 377 27.12 22.11 -6.65
N ALA A 378 27.46 20.89 -7.09
CA ALA A 378 28.29 20.67 -8.27
C ALA A 378 27.61 21.18 -9.54
N PHE A 379 26.31 20.91 -9.74
CA PHE A 379 25.54 21.48 -10.86
C PHE A 379 25.44 23.00 -10.80
N LYS A 380 25.30 23.60 -9.61
CA LYS A 380 25.30 25.06 -9.46
C LYS A 380 26.64 25.67 -9.88
N ASN A 381 27.76 25.07 -9.46
CA ASN A 381 29.09 25.62 -9.71
C ASN A 381 29.61 25.33 -11.13
N GLY A 382 29.23 24.19 -11.73
CA GLY A 382 29.67 23.78 -13.07
C GLY A 382 29.21 24.71 -14.21
N ASN A 383 28.20 25.56 -13.98
CA ASN A 383 27.75 26.54 -14.97
C ASN A 383 28.69 27.76 -15.09
N TYR A 384 29.59 28.00 -14.13
CA TYR A 384 30.46 29.19 -14.13
C TYR A 384 31.79 29.01 -14.87
N SER A 385 32.22 27.79 -15.23
CA SER A 385 33.49 27.59 -15.94
C SER A 385 33.41 27.70 -17.46
N ASN A 386 32.20 27.83 -18.02
CA ASN A 386 31.97 27.83 -19.48
C ASN A 386 31.63 29.21 -20.05
N SER A 387 31.42 30.24 -19.22
CA SER A 387 31.22 31.62 -19.66
C SER A 387 32.53 32.34 -19.99
N ASP A 388 33.61 31.99 -19.31
CA ASP A 388 34.82 32.82 -19.24
C ASP A 388 35.91 32.39 -20.25
N LEU A 389 35.69 31.27 -20.96
CA LEU A 389 36.62 30.73 -21.96
C LEU A 389 36.36 31.21 -23.40
N SER A 390 35.31 31.99 -23.65
CA SER A 390 34.98 32.54 -24.98
C SER A 390 35.49 33.97 -25.22
N LEU A 391 36.36 34.49 -24.36
CA LEU A 391 36.93 35.85 -24.44
C LEU A 391 38.46 35.92 -24.61
N LEU A 392 39.13 34.78 -24.85
CA LEU A 392 40.59 34.70 -25.03
C LEU A 392 41.05 33.84 -26.22
N SER A 393 40.33 33.91 -27.35
CA SER A 393 40.85 33.42 -28.63
C SER A 393 40.27 34.17 -29.84
N PHE A 394 41.09 35.09 -30.39
CA PHE A 394 40.89 35.88 -31.62
C PHE A 394 39.76 36.93 -31.61
#